data_AF-A0A241VW48-F1
#
_entry.id   AF-A0A241VW48-F1
#
_cell.length_a   1.000
_cell.length_b   1.000
_cell.length_c   1.000
_cell.angle_alpha   90.00
_cell.angle_beta   90.00
_cell.angle_gamma   90.00
#
_symmetry.space_group_name_H-M   'P 1'
#
loop_
_entity.id
_entity.type
_entity.pdbx_description
1 polymer ?
#
loop_
_entity_poly.entity_id
_entity_poly.type
_entity_poly.pdbx_seq_one_letter_code
_entity_poly.pdbx_strand_id
1 'polypeptide(L)'
;MSNQQEKQTYQILNTLLTRRSVLIGGMALPAISMFTACTEENAQKHSIKSDFIIPFGPYSPEDAPKKLENAPIIPDEKSEPIIDPNAIKMNVGIYNFEYNSFKQLRGRRLVSRGTPGSVVFRGKDGSFAVYESIIDYVKRSVDNRFVLLYRGMLTAFNARSPKDYDVSFFTAPEFYWNVPWGEFLNIDEVLVASDLFLKLVTQKVRSLIANFPECDYGKLILLPGTIAALKPSVSVFNKDGRTASTKEKPIYNASNHLVCVHNLPLNDVYQRPAYMIWPKRTVSGIDFINGKRCEFDENTKLAANRINPDINHRVKICKLNPDKSLVIRIHNVSSDKVEAFDDYGRQLLDTSFNNELIPGLPFGINICLDHVAASSTHDRYRMAQLKNTKFKLDFVIAAGIGLDENSYGKSTTVQYAIHNDGIQGSNQNPQQLSKIFYSNVSQVISDQNKIRFLTLPALKISKDEKNKYPSMIRIDHSADFNYPDRYSGMPSIIGPINPANVRVWNIPVDVRDTLKTPEELRRVVSEKCASV
;
A
#
# COMPACT_ATOMS: atom_id res chain seq x y z
N MET A 1 36.16 23.09 43.22
CA MET A 1 36.42 22.87 41.78
C MET A 1 35.13 22.35 41.16
N SER A 2 34.47 23.17 40.35
CA SER A 2 33.11 22.99 39.83
C SER A 2 33.19 22.61 38.35
N ASN A 3 32.50 21.55 37.94
CA ASN A 3 32.27 21.21 36.52
C ASN A 3 30.80 21.47 36.19
N GLN A 4 30.55 22.53 35.43
CA GLN A 4 29.24 22.86 34.85
C GLN A 4 29.00 22.02 33.59
N GLN A 5 27.85 21.34 33.54
CA GLN A 5 27.26 20.80 32.31
C GLN A 5 26.60 21.94 31.53
N GLU A 6 27.09 22.21 30.33
CA GLU A 6 26.47 23.11 29.36
C GLU A 6 25.12 22.54 28.87
N LYS A 7 24.03 23.21 29.22
CA LYS A 7 22.72 23.05 28.57
C LYS A 7 22.73 23.79 27.23
N GLN A 8 22.57 23.04 26.14
CA GLN A 8 22.25 23.62 24.83
C GLN A 8 20.92 24.38 24.90
N THR A 9 20.99 25.68 24.69
CA THR A 9 19.83 26.58 24.61
C THR A 9 19.52 26.82 23.13
N TYR A 10 18.36 26.39 22.65
CA TYR A 10 17.86 26.71 21.31
C TYR A 10 17.22 28.10 21.34
N GLN A 11 17.82 29.09 20.66
CA GLN A 11 17.15 30.35 20.35
C GLN A 11 16.29 30.15 19.10
N ILE A 12 14.97 30.13 19.31
CA ILE A 12 13.98 30.29 18.24
C ILE A 12 13.79 31.79 18.04
N LEU A 13 14.11 32.29 16.84
CA LEU A 13 13.67 33.60 16.38
C LEU A 13 12.15 33.56 16.24
N ASN A 14 11.47 34.17 17.22
CA ASN A 14 10.03 34.45 17.18
C ASN A 14 9.75 35.44 16.03
N THR A 15 9.41 34.92 14.86
CA THR A 15 8.66 35.69 13.86
C THR A 15 7.18 35.38 14.04
N LEU A 16 6.44 36.37 14.55
CA LEU A 16 4.98 36.39 14.62
C LEU A 16 4.38 36.13 13.22
N LEU A 17 3.87 34.92 13.00
CA LEU A 17 2.87 34.69 11.96
C LEU A 17 1.52 35.10 12.54
N THR A 18 1.06 36.27 12.11
CA THR A 18 -0.29 36.79 12.32
C THR A 18 -1.33 35.78 11.86
N ARG A 19 -2.04 35.17 12.82
CA ARG A 19 -3.31 34.49 12.59
C ARG A 19 -4.31 35.51 12.04
N ARG A 20 -4.63 35.43 10.75
CA ARG A 20 -5.93 35.91 10.27
C ARG A 20 -6.94 34.78 10.46
N SER A 21 -7.75 34.95 11.49
CA SER A 21 -8.98 34.22 11.73
C SER A 21 -9.93 34.44 10.55
N VAL A 22 -10.37 33.35 9.91
CA VAL A 22 -11.65 33.33 9.19
C VAL A 22 -12.60 32.55 10.08
N LEU A 23 -13.49 33.29 10.74
CA LEU A 23 -14.63 32.79 11.49
C LEU A 23 -15.74 32.46 10.48
N ILE A 24 -16.19 31.20 10.43
CA ILE A 24 -17.58 30.86 10.06
C ILE A 24 -18.01 29.69 10.95
N GLY A 25 -18.99 29.94 11.83
CA GLY A 25 -19.84 29.00 12.60
C GLY A 25 -19.11 27.90 13.39
N GLY A 26 -19.01 27.92 14.72
CA GLY A 26 -20.06 28.21 15.69
C GLY A 26 -20.52 26.89 16.32
N MET A 27 -19.80 26.40 17.35
CA MET A 27 -20.31 25.68 18.54
C MET A 27 -19.12 25.16 19.35
N ALA A 28 -19.02 25.63 20.60
CA ALA A 28 -18.05 25.18 21.60
C ALA A 28 -18.76 24.23 22.57
N LEU A 29 -18.08 23.17 23.01
CA LEU A 29 -18.44 22.40 24.21
C LEU A 29 -17.20 22.09 25.06
N PRO A 30 -17.33 22.05 26.40
CA PRO A 30 -16.22 22.12 27.34
C PRO A 30 -15.61 20.75 27.67
N ALA A 31 -14.32 20.79 28.04
CA ALA A 31 -13.60 19.68 28.63
C ALA A 31 -14.03 19.47 30.09
N ILE A 32 -14.23 18.20 30.48
CA ILE A 32 -14.35 17.79 31.88
C ILE A 32 -13.27 16.72 32.14
N SER A 33 -12.36 17.06 33.05
CA SER A 33 -11.43 16.12 33.69
C SER A 33 -12.12 15.40 34.83
N MET A 34 -11.85 14.11 35.04
CA MET A 34 -11.89 13.52 36.38
C MET A 34 -10.78 12.48 36.55
N PHE A 35 -9.92 12.77 37.52
CA PHE A 35 -9.09 11.82 38.25
C PHE A 35 -9.96 10.95 39.15
N THR A 36 -9.64 9.67 39.29
CA THR A 36 -9.71 8.97 40.59
C THR A 36 -8.71 7.82 40.61
N ALA A 37 -7.89 7.84 41.66
CA ALA A 37 -6.98 6.79 42.08
C ALA A 37 -7.74 5.53 42.55
N CYS A 38 -7.09 4.37 42.50
CA CYS A 38 -7.18 3.36 43.55
C CYS A 38 -6.00 2.38 43.48
N THR A 39 -5.70 1.86 44.66
CA THR A 39 -4.49 1.25 45.21
C THR A 39 -4.23 -0.22 44.83
N GLU A 40 -3.01 -0.63 45.15
CA GLU A 40 -2.36 -1.95 45.07
C GLU A 40 -3.08 -3.08 45.85
N GLU A 41 -2.92 -4.35 45.42
CA GLU A 41 -2.07 -5.34 46.11
C GLU A 41 -2.17 -6.78 45.52
N ASN A 42 -0.98 -7.38 45.38
CA ASN A 42 -0.60 -8.79 45.58
C ASN A 42 -1.43 -9.95 45.00
N ALA A 43 -0.81 -10.70 44.07
CA ALA A 43 -0.80 -12.18 44.13
C ALA A 43 0.41 -12.77 43.38
N GLN A 44 1.18 -13.54 44.12
CA GLN A 44 2.40 -14.25 43.74
C GLN A 44 2.15 -15.47 42.82
N LYS A 45 3.22 -15.78 42.06
CA LYS A 45 3.75 -17.11 41.71
C LYS A 45 2.77 -18.16 41.16
N HIS A 46 2.93 -18.49 39.88
CA HIS A 46 3.29 -19.86 39.48
C HIS A 46 4.08 -19.83 38.16
N SER A 47 5.29 -20.38 38.21
CA SER A 47 6.17 -20.61 37.06
C SER A 47 5.67 -21.80 36.25
N ILE A 48 5.41 -21.59 34.96
CA ILE A 48 5.36 -22.68 33.99
C ILE A 48 6.55 -22.46 33.05
N LYS A 49 7.56 -23.32 33.17
CA LYS A 49 8.60 -23.48 32.16
C LYS A 49 7.92 -24.08 30.92
N SER A 50 7.81 -23.31 29.84
CA SER A 50 7.58 -23.89 28.51
C SER A 50 8.91 -23.83 27.77
N ASP A 51 9.61 -24.96 27.75
CA ASP A 51 10.78 -25.20 26.91
C ASP A 51 10.33 -25.31 25.45
N PHE A 52 10.11 -24.16 24.80
CA PHE A 52 9.91 -24.08 23.36
C PHE A 52 10.81 -22.99 22.78
N ILE A 53 12.02 -23.41 22.40
CA ILE A 53 12.99 -22.58 21.68
C ILE A 53 12.62 -22.63 20.21
N ILE A 54 12.04 -21.55 19.68
CA ILE A 54 11.98 -21.31 18.23
C ILE A 54 13.32 -20.69 17.85
N PRO A 55 14.13 -21.32 16.98
CA PRO A 55 15.42 -20.75 16.60
C PRO A 55 15.18 -19.56 15.66
N PHE A 56 15.29 -18.35 16.19
CA PHE A 56 15.42 -17.13 15.39
C PHE A 56 16.89 -16.98 14.97
N GLY A 57 17.28 -17.69 13.92
CA GLY A 57 18.54 -17.48 13.21
C GLY A 57 18.43 -16.34 12.19
N PRO A 58 19.55 -15.65 11.87
CA PRO A 58 19.58 -14.57 10.89
C PRO A 58 19.29 -15.11 9.49
N TYR A 59 18.36 -14.47 8.78
CA TYR A 59 18.09 -14.78 7.37
C TYR A 59 19.37 -14.56 6.54
N SER A 60 20.03 -15.65 6.17
CA SER A 60 21.19 -15.67 5.28
C SER A 60 20.71 -15.64 3.83
N PRO A 61 21.27 -14.80 2.95
CA PRO A 61 20.96 -14.80 1.51
C PRO A 61 21.21 -16.15 0.81
N GLU A 62 21.89 -17.09 1.47
CA GLU A 62 22.20 -18.42 0.96
C GLU A 62 21.09 -19.47 1.24
N ASP A 63 20.07 -19.12 2.04
CA ASP A 63 18.89 -19.96 2.32
C ASP A 63 17.69 -19.67 1.40
N ALA A 64 17.90 -18.93 0.29
CA ALA A 64 16.92 -18.91 -0.77
C ALA A 64 16.66 -20.35 -1.24
N PRO A 65 15.40 -20.80 -1.38
CA PRO A 65 15.12 -22.17 -1.82
C PRO A 65 15.91 -22.47 -3.09
N LYS A 66 16.64 -23.59 -3.08
CA LYS A 66 17.41 -24.07 -4.22
C LYS A 66 16.52 -24.03 -5.46
N LYS A 67 17.07 -23.46 -6.54
CA LYS A 67 16.54 -23.44 -7.90
C LYS A 67 15.68 -24.68 -8.17
N LEU A 68 14.36 -24.53 -8.27
CA LEU A 68 13.56 -25.55 -8.97
C LEU A 68 13.98 -25.47 -10.44
N GLU A 69 14.67 -26.50 -10.90
CA GLU A 69 14.83 -26.75 -12.33
C GLU A 69 13.43 -26.88 -12.94
N ASN A 70 13.14 -26.03 -13.93
CA ASN A 70 11.87 -26.08 -14.64
C ASN A 70 11.88 -27.34 -15.52
N ALA A 71 11.28 -28.44 -15.05
CA ALA A 71 10.66 -29.37 -15.97
C ALA A 71 9.41 -28.70 -16.55
N PRO A 72 9.15 -28.78 -17.86
CA PRO A 72 7.83 -28.45 -18.40
C PRO A 72 6.85 -29.50 -17.86
N ILE A 73 6.04 -29.12 -16.87
CA ILE A 73 5.03 -30.02 -16.31
C ILE A 73 3.80 -29.95 -17.22
N ILE A 74 3.62 -31.01 -18.01
CA ILE A 74 2.36 -31.34 -18.66
C ILE A 74 1.35 -31.63 -17.53
N PRO A 75 0.13 -31.05 -17.52
CA PRO A 75 -0.84 -31.31 -16.46
C PRO A 75 -1.14 -32.81 -16.34
N ASP A 76 -1.07 -33.34 -15.13
CA ASP A 76 -1.59 -34.67 -14.81
C ASP A 76 -3.11 -34.67 -15.06
N GLU A 77 -3.61 -35.72 -15.74
CA GLU A 77 -5.02 -35.90 -16.18
C GLU A 77 -6.07 -35.86 -15.04
N LYS A 78 -5.65 -35.73 -13.78
CA LYS A 78 -6.52 -35.71 -12.59
C LYS A 78 -6.58 -34.38 -11.84
N SER A 79 -6.07 -33.29 -12.44
CA SER A 79 -6.25 -31.94 -11.89
C SER A 79 -7.57 -31.33 -12.39
N GLU A 80 -8.51 -31.06 -11.48
CA GLU A 80 -9.73 -30.31 -11.83
C GLU A 80 -9.43 -28.81 -11.77
N PRO A 81 -9.56 -28.07 -12.88
CA PRO A 81 -9.46 -26.62 -12.83
C PRO A 81 -10.64 -26.06 -12.00
N ILE A 82 -10.36 -25.09 -11.11
CA ILE A 82 -11.41 -24.37 -10.35
C ILE A 82 -12.41 -23.68 -11.30
N ILE A 83 -11.99 -23.41 -12.54
CA ILE A 83 -12.77 -22.76 -13.58
C ILE A 83 -13.31 -23.83 -14.51
N ASP A 84 -14.63 -24.02 -14.55
CA ASP A 84 -15.21 -24.98 -15.47
C ASP A 84 -15.25 -24.44 -16.93
N PRO A 85 -14.92 -25.26 -17.93
CA PRO A 85 -14.87 -24.87 -19.34
C PRO A 85 -16.14 -24.20 -19.85
N ASN A 86 -17.31 -24.66 -19.39
CA ASN A 86 -18.64 -24.19 -19.78
C ASN A 86 -19.16 -23.03 -18.89
N ALA A 87 -18.30 -22.47 -18.03
CA ALA A 87 -18.70 -21.41 -17.15
C ALA A 87 -19.09 -20.12 -17.88
N ILE A 88 -20.07 -19.40 -17.33
CA ILE A 88 -20.27 -17.99 -17.63
C ILE A 88 -19.06 -17.26 -17.06
N LYS A 89 -18.27 -16.64 -17.93
CA LYS A 89 -16.99 -16.04 -17.59
C LYS A 89 -17.02 -14.54 -17.84
N MET A 90 -16.57 -13.79 -16.85
CA MET A 90 -16.26 -12.37 -17.00
C MET A 90 -14.83 -12.24 -17.51
N ASN A 91 -14.63 -11.49 -18.58
CA ASN A 91 -13.33 -11.19 -19.17
C ASN A 91 -12.68 -10.02 -18.42
N VAL A 92 -11.69 -10.30 -17.57
CA VAL A 92 -11.06 -9.30 -16.70
C VAL A 92 -9.67 -8.90 -17.21
N GLY A 93 -9.46 -7.60 -17.40
CA GLY A 93 -8.16 -7.02 -17.72
C GLY A 93 -7.35 -6.74 -16.46
N ILE A 94 -6.11 -7.21 -16.37
CA ILE A 94 -5.21 -6.89 -15.25
C ILE A 94 -4.02 -6.10 -15.78
N TYR A 95 -3.86 -4.86 -15.33
CA TYR A 95 -2.75 -3.99 -15.65
C TYR A 95 -1.88 -3.85 -14.40
N ASN A 96 -0.68 -4.46 -14.40
CA ASN A 96 0.26 -4.28 -13.30
C ASN A 96 1.33 -3.27 -13.69
N PHE A 97 1.37 -2.17 -12.94
CA PHE A 97 2.42 -1.17 -13.01
C PHE A 97 3.65 -1.69 -12.29
N GLU A 98 4.78 -1.77 -12.99
CA GLU A 98 6.03 -2.30 -12.49
C GLU A 98 6.97 -1.14 -12.15
N TYR A 99 7.20 -0.94 -10.85
CA TYR A 99 8.01 0.17 -10.34
C TYR A 99 8.85 -0.28 -9.16
N ASN A 100 10.11 0.11 -9.14
CA ASN A 100 10.98 -0.14 -8.00
C ASN A 100 10.66 0.83 -6.86
N SER A 101 9.96 0.33 -5.84
CA SER A 101 9.54 1.07 -4.65
C SER A 101 10.67 1.36 -3.66
N PHE A 102 11.79 0.60 -3.71
CA PHE A 102 12.92 0.75 -2.79
C PHE A 102 13.88 1.87 -3.19
N LYS A 103 14.11 2.08 -4.49
CA LYS A 103 14.93 3.21 -4.98
C LYS A 103 14.03 4.44 -5.14
N GLN A 104 13.58 5.02 -4.04
CA GLN A 104 12.69 6.18 -4.10
C GLN A 104 13.37 7.40 -4.77
N LEU A 105 12.56 8.39 -5.15
CA LEU A 105 13.01 9.67 -5.72
C LEU A 105 14.22 10.22 -4.95
N ARG A 106 15.10 10.97 -5.63
CA ARG A 106 16.18 11.73 -4.94
C ARG A 106 15.60 12.48 -3.74
N GLY A 107 16.40 12.55 -2.67
CA GLY A 107 16.08 13.25 -1.43
C GLY A 107 15.75 14.74 -1.60
N ARG A 108 15.66 15.45 -0.48
CA ARG A 108 15.43 16.90 -0.46
C ARG A 108 16.50 17.61 -1.27
N ARG A 109 16.08 18.60 -2.06
CA ARG A 109 16.97 19.46 -2.83
C ARG A 109 17.77 20.34 -1.89
N LEU A 110 19.06 20.50 -2.19
CA LEU A 110 19.85 21.60 -1.68
C LEU A 110 19.38 22.89 -2.36
N VAL A 111 19.17 23.94 -1.57
CA VAL A 111 18.71 25.25 -2.05
C VAL A 111 19.59 26.36 -1.46
N SER A 112 19.54 27.54 -2.08
CA SER A 112 20.29 28.70 -1.58
C SER A 112 19.77 29.14 -0.21
N ARG A 113 20.66 29.59 0.67
CA ARG A 113 20.29 30.20 1.95
C ARG A 113 19.35 31.39 1.70
N GLY A 114 18.26 31.47 2.47
CA GLY A 114 17.24 32.51 2.29
C GLY A 114 16.11 32.13 1.32
N THR A 115 16.17 30.95 0.69
CA THR A 115 15.02 30.40 -0.05
C THR A 115 13.81 30.29 0.89
N PRO A 116 12.64 30.85 0.55
CA PRO A 116 11.46 30.79 1.41
C PRO A 116 11.11 29.35 1.82
N GLY A 117 10.85 29.13 3.11
CA GLY A 117 10.52 27.80 3.65
C GLY A 117 11.69 26.82 3.79
N SER A 118 12.90 27.18 3.33
CA SER A 118 14.07 26.31 3.46
C SER A 118 14.48 26.08 4.91
N VAL A 119 15.09 24.93 5.18
CA VAL A 119 15.56 24.53 6.50
C VAL A 119 17.07 24.42 6.49
N VAL A 120 17.71 25.09 7.46
CA VAL A 120 19.16 24.99 7.67
C VAL A 120 19.44 23.80 8.58
N PHE A 121 20.29 22.90 8.11
CA PHE A 121 20.79 21.77 8.88
C PHE A 121 22.27 21.98 9.19
N ARG A 122 22.67 21.73 10.44
CA ARG A 122 24.06 21.74 10.88
C ARG A 122 24.53 20.29 11.09
N GLY A 123 25.51 19.87 10.30
CA GLY A 123 26.13 18.55 10.40
C GLY A 123 26.93 18.39 11.70
N LYS A 124 27.26 17.14 12.03
CA LYS A 124 28.10 16.79 13.19
C LYS A 124 29.52 17.36 13.08
N ASP A 125 30.00 17.53 11.85
CA ASP A 125 31.28 18.16 11.49
C ASP A 125 31.22 19.70 11.53
N GLY A 126 30.07 20.29 11.86
CA GLY A 126 29.86 21.74 11.88
C GLY A 126 29.53 22.35 10.52
N SER A 127 29.49 21.56 9.44
CA SER A 127 29.07 22.02 8.12
C SER A 127 27.59 22.43 8.09
N PHE A 128 27.23 23.32 7.17
CA PHE A 128 25.84 23.75 6.97
C PHE A 128 25.34 23.31 5.60
N ALA A 129 24.15 22.74 5.58
CA ALA A 129 23.39 22.46 4.36
C ALA A 129 22.01 23.12 4.47
N VAL A 130 21.52 23.67 3.37
CA VAL A 130 20.19 24.28 3.32
C VAL A 130 19.32 23.43 2.39
N TYR A 131 18.25 22.87 2.93
CA TYR A 131 17.32 22.00 2.20
C TYR A 131 16.00 22.71 1.92
N GLU A 132 15.32 22.35 0.83
CA GLU A 132 13.89 22.69 0.64
C GLU A 132 13.05 22.18 1.84
N SER A 133 11.86 22.72 2.07
CA SER A 133 11.01 22.27 3.19
C SER A 133 10.54 20.82 3.02
N ILE A 134 10.22 20.12 4.12
CA ILE A 134 9.63 18.78 4.03
C ILE A 134 8.28 18.80 3.28
N ILE A 135 7.52 19.89 3.41
CA ILE A 135 6.22 20.09 2.75
C ILE A 135 6.42 20.14 1.23
N ASP A 136 7.38 20.92 0.75
CA ASP A 136 7.68 21.06 -0.68
C ASP A 136 8.22 19.76 -1.26
N TYR A 137 9.06 19.06 -0.49
CA TYR A 137 9.57 17.75 -0.89
C TYR A 137 8.46 16.71 -1.05
N VAL A 138 7.54 16.64 -0.08
CA VAL A 138 6.40 15.71 -0.10
C VAL A 138 5.49 16.03 -1.28
N LYS A 139 5.12 17.30 -1.49
CA LYS A 139 4.30 17.72 -2.65
C LYS A 139 4.93 17.31 -3.97
N ARG A 140 6.19 17.71 -4.18
CA ARG A 140 6.95 17.38 -5.39
C ARG A 140 7.06 15.87 -5.62
N SER A 141 7.25 15.10 -4.55
CA SER A 141 7.37 13.65 -4.62
C SER A 141 6.04 12.97 -4.97
N VAL A 142 4.93 13.46 -4.43
CA VAL A 142 3.59 12.99 -4.79
C VAL A 142 3.25 13.37 -6.23
N ASP A 143 3.53 14.61 -6.65
CA ASP A 143 3.25 15.09 -8.01
C ASP A 143 3.99 14.27 -9.07
N ASN A 144 5.29 14.03 -8.89
CA ASN A 144 6.08 13.20 -9.81
C ASN A 144 5.51 11.78 -9.96
N ARG A 145 5.08 11.15 -8.84
CA ARG A 145 4.49 9.81 -8.84
C ARG A 145 3.10 9.78 -9.47
N PHE A 146 2.26 10.75 -9.16
CA PHE A 146 0.95 10.92 -9.77
C PHE A 146 1.06 11.04 -11.29
N VAL A 147 1.97 11.90 -11.76
CA VAL A 147 2.24 12.08 -13.19
C VAL A 147 2.72 10.79 -13.84
N LEU A 148 3.66 10.09 -13.22
CA LEU A 148 4.18 8.84 -13.77
C LEU A 148 3.09 7.75 -13.86
N LEU A 149 2.26 7.62 -12.81
CA LEU A 149 1.15 6.66 -12.81
C LEU A 149 0.11 7.01 -13.88
N TYR A 150 -0.21 8.29 -14.02
CA TYR A 150 -1.08 8.79 -15.08
C TYR A 150 -0.55 8.44 -16.48
N ARG A 151 0.73 8.72 -16.76
CA ARG A 151 1.38 8.33 -18.02
C ARG A 151 1.40 6.82 -18.19
N GLY A 152 1.58 6.08 -17.10
CA GLY A 152 1.48 4.62 -17.06
C GLY A 152 0.14 4.11 -17.56
N MET A 153 -0.95 4.63 -16.99
CA MET A 153 -2.31 4.30 -17.38
C MET A 153 -2.57 4.69 -18.84
N LEU A 154 -2.29 5.95 -19.22
CA LEU A 154 -2.53 6.44 -20.58
C LEU A 154 -1.78 5.61 -21.64
N THR A 155 -0.49 5.35 -21.43
CA THR A 155 0.33 4.58 -22.37
C THR A 155 -0.14 3.13 -22.46
N ALA A 156 -0.49 2.52 -21.32
CA ALA A 156 -0.98 1.15 -21.31
C ALA A 156 -2.35 1.03 -21.99
N PHE A 157 -3.25 1.98 -21.75
CA PHE A 157 -4.60 2.00 -22.33
C PHE A 157 -4.60 2.25 -23.84
N ASN A 158 -3.63 3.03 -24.34
CA ASN A 158 -3.42 3.19 -25.78
C ASN A 158 -2.88 1.91 -26.44
N ALA A 159 -2.06 1.13 -25.72
CA ALA A 159 -1.52 -0.12 -26.21
C ALA A 159 -2.54 -1.28 -26.13
N ARG A 160 -3.39 -1.28 -25.11
CA ARG A 160 -4.45 -2.26 -24.85
C ARG A 160 -5.63 -1.53 -24.24
N SER A 161 -6.74 -1.46 -24.95
CA SER A 161 -7.89 -0.68 -24.47
C SER A 161 -8.55 -1.42 -23.30
N PRO A 162 -8.86 -0.75 -22.17
CA PRO A 162 -9.59 -1.42 -21.11
C PRO A 162 -11.04 -1.77 -21.49
N LYS A 163 -11.54 -1.21 -22.61
CA LYS A 163 -12.80 -1.63 -23.26
C LYS A 163 -12.75 -3.00 -23.92
N ASP A 164 -11.57 -3.58 -24.10
CA ASP A 164 -11.41 -4.95 -24.59
C ASP A 164 -11.82 -6.00 -23.52
N TYR A 165 -12.21 -5.53 -22.32
CA TYR A 165 -12.54 -6.32 -21.14
C TYR A 165 -13.88 -5.87 -20.55
N ASP A 166 -14.51 -6.77 -19.79
CA ASP A 166 -15.75 -6.49 -19.05
C ASP A 166 -15.49 -5.52 -17.89
N VAL A 167 -14.31 -5.65 -17.27
CA VAL A 167 -13.76 -4.76 -16.25
C VAL A 167 -12.24 -4.88 -16.26
N SER A 168 -11.55 -3.79 -15.96
CA SER A 168 -10.10 -3.79 -15.78
C SER A 168 -9.67 -3.31 -14.39
N PHE A 169 -8.67 -3.98 -13.83
CA PHE A 169 -7.94 -3.52 -12.65
C PHE A 169 -6.61 -2.93 -13.06
N PHE A 170 -6.30 -1.75 -12.57
CA PHE A 170 -4.97 -1.16 -12.67
C PHE A 170 -4.33 -1.18 -11.28
N THR A 171 -3.20 -1.86 -11.15
CA THR A 171 -2.52 -2.04 -9.87
C THR A 171 -1.12 -1.45 -9.93
N ALA A 172 -0.66 -0.94 -8.80
CA ALA A 172 0.74 -0.59 -8.59
C ALA A 172 1.21 -1.23 -7.27
N PRO A 173 2.53 -1.51 -7.12
CA PRO A 173 3.10 -2.10 -5.91
C PRO A 173 3.04 -1.07 -4.78
N GLU A 174 3.83 -1.16 -3.71
CA GLU A 174 3.93 -0.08 -2.70
C GLU A 174 4.50 1.22 -3.32
N PHE A 175 3.72 1.93 -4.15
CA PHE A 175 4.15 2.96 -5.10
C PHE A 175 4.20 4.34 -4.46
N TYR A 176 3.19 4.65 -3.66
CA TYR A 176 3.15 5.82 -2.79
C TYR A 176 3.73 5.55 -1.40
N TRP A 177 4.51 4.47 -1.24
CA TRP A 177 4.86 3.91 0.07
C TRP A 177 5.35 4.96 1.07
N ASN A 178 6.33 5.78 0.72
CA ASN A 178 6.74 6.91 1.55
C ASN A 178 7.63 7.84 0.73
N VAL A 179 7.98 8.99 1.32
CA VAL A 179 9.24 9.66 0.98
C VAL A 179 10.36 9.03 1.82
N PRO A 180 11.61 8.96 1.32
CA PRO A 180 12.71 8.31 2.01
C PRO A 180 12.84 8.83 3.45
N TRP A 181 12.80 7.92 4.42
CA TRP A 181 12.77 8.32 5.84
C TRP A 181 14.04 9.04 6.31
N GLY A 182 15.14 8.92 5.56
CA GLY A 182 16.37 9.70 5.80
C GLY A 182 16.25 11.20 5.50
N GLU A 183 15.13 11.66 4.94
CA GLU A 183 14.93 13.08 4.61
C GLU A 183 14.34 13.91 5.76
N PHE A 184 13.82 13.25 6.78
CA PHE A 184 13.28 13.88 7.97
C PHE A 184 14.39 14.31 8.93
N LEU A 185 14.31 15.55 9.40
CA LEU A 185 15.28 16.16 10.31
C LEU A 185 14.86 16.02 11.78
N ASN A 186 13.55 16.03 12.04
CA ASN A 186 12.98 16.01 13.38
C ASN A 186 11.56 15.40 13.36
N ILE A 187 10.96 15.29 14.54
CA ILE A 187 9.64 14.68 14.69
C ILE A 187 8.50 15.57 14.14
N ASP A 188 8.63 16.89 14.22
CA ASP A 188 7.60 17.80 13.70
C ASP A 188 7.45 17.65 12.18
N GLU A 189 8.56 17.48 11.46
CA GLU A 189 8.54 17.17 10.03
C GLU A 189 7.85 15.83 9.74
N VAL A 190 8.07 14.80 10.56
CA VAL A 190 7.39 13.49 10.42
C VAL A 190 5.87 13.66 10.56
N LEU A 191 5.42 14.37 11.60
CA LEU A 191 4.00 14.57 11.88
C LEU A 191 3.31 15.38 10.78
N VAL A 192 3.92 16.50 10.37
CA VAL A 192 3.37 17.35 9.30
C VAL A 192 3.32 16.62 7.96
N ALA A 193 4.37 15.86 7.63
CA ALA A 193 4.40 15.12 6.37
C ALA A 193 3.38 13.98 6.34
N SER A 194 3.16 13.27 7.45
CA SER A 194 2.21 12.16 7.51
C SER A 194 0.81 12.60 7.06
N ASP A 195 0.23 13.63 7.67
CA ASP A 195 -1.11 14.08 7.32
C ASP A 195 -1.18 14.67 5.90
N LEU A 196 -0.15 15.43 5.52
CA LEU A 196 -0.04 15.98 4.18
C LEU A 196 0.01 14.87 3.11
N PHE A 197 0.80 13.83 3.34
CA PHE A 197 1.02 12.77 2.38
C PHE A 197 -0.24 11.93 2.16
N LEU A 198 -0.92 11.54 3.24
CA LEU A 198 -2.21 10.85 3.16
C LEU A 198 -3.22 11.69 2.36
N LYS A 199 -3.39 12.97 2.72
CA LYS A 199 -4.33 13.87 2.05
C LYS A 199 -4.00 14.04 0.57
N LEU A 200 -2.75 14.33 0.23
CA LEU A 200 -2.34 14.58 -1.15
C LEU A 200 -2.50 13.33 -2.02
N VAL A 201 -2.07 12.15 -1.55
CA VAL A 201 -2.19 10.93 -2.35
C VAL A 201 -3.65 10.58 -2.57
N THR A 202 -4.51 10.62 -1.55
CA THR A 202 -5.96 10.38 -1.71
C THR A 202 -6.57 11.36 -2.73
N GLN A 203 -6.28 12.65 -2.62
CA GLN A 203 -6.78 13.66 -3.57
C GLN A 203 -6.31 13.40 -5.00
N LYS A 204 -5.02 13.08 -5.18
CA LYS A 204 -4.43 12.85 -6.50
C LYS A 204 -4.92 11.56 -7.12
N VAL A 205 -5.04 10.47 -6.38
CA VAL A 205 -5.58 9.19 -6.88
C VAL A 205 -7.06 9.33 -7.28
N ARG A 206 -7.87 10.06 -6.50
CA ARG A 206 -9.26 10.35 -6.87
C ARG A 206 -9.35 11.19 -8.14
N SER A 207 -8.51 12.21 -8.24
CA SER A 207 -8.42 13.04 -9.46
C SER A 207 -7.93 12.22 -10.65
N LEU A 208 -7.03 11.26 -10.43
CA LEU A 208 -6.46 10.40 -11.45
C LEU A 208 -7.55 9.58 -12.14
N ILE A 209 -8.36 8.86 -11.37
CA ILE A 209 -9.37 7.95 -11.95
C ILE A 209 -10.46 8.71 -12.72
N ALA A 210 -10.77 9.95 -12.30
CA ALA A 210 -11.73 10.82 -12.99
C ALA A 210 -11.27 11.23 -14.40
N ASN A 211 -9.97 11.14 -14.72
CA ASN A 211 -9.46 11.41 -16.07
C ASN A 211 -9.74 10.28 -17.07
N PHE A 212 -10.27 9.14 -16.59
CA PHE A 212 -10.57 7.95 -17.37
C PHE A 212 -12.04 7.56 -17.18
N PRO A 213 -12.99 8.34 -17.72
CA PRO A 213 -14.41 8.07 -17.56
C PRO A 213 -14.79 6.72 -18.18
N GLU A 214 -15.78 6.03 -17.59
CA GLU A 214 -16.21 4.70 -18.03
C GLU A 214 -16.58 4.66 -19.52
N CYS A 215 -17.23 5.70 -20.03
CA CYS A 215 -17.64 5.78 -21.43
C CYS A 215 -16.48 5.70 -22.43
N ASP A 216 -15.32 6.24 -22.07
CA ASP A 216 -14.15 6.28 -22.93
C ASP A 216 -13.28 5.04 -22.72
N TYR A 217 -13.14 4.59 -21.47
CA TYR A 217 -12.13 3.61 -21.08
C TYR A 217 -12.70 2.27 -20.59
N GLY A 218 -14.01 2.12 -20.47
CA GLY A 218 -14.64 0.96 -19.83
C GLY A 218 -14.55 1.03 -18.30
N LYS A 219 -14.98 -0.05 -17.64
CA LYS A 219 -15.01 -0.15 -16.17
C LYS A 219 -13.61 -0.33 -15.60
N LEU A 220 -13.20 0.58 -14.72
CA LEU A 220 -11.87 0.61 -14.12
C LEU A 220 -11.93 0.60 -12.60
N ILE A 221 -11.09 -0.24 -11.99
CA ILE A 221 -10.77 -0.22 -10.56
C ILE A 221 -9.27 0.02 -10.42
N LEU A 222 -8.87 1.00 -9.60
CA LEU A 222 -7.50 1.40 -9.40
C LEU A 222 -7.05 1.08 -7.97
N LEU A 223 -5.96 0.30 -7.88
CA LEU A 223 -5.28 -0.10 -6.66
C LEU A 223 -3.83 0.41 -6.72
N PRO A 224 -3.60 1.72 -6.48
CA PRO A 224 -2.38 2.42 -6.91
C PRO A 224 -1.21 2.26 -5.93
N GLY A 225 -1.20 1.17 -5.16
CA GLY A 225 -0.24 0.96 -4.10
C GLY A 225 -0.61 1.57 -2.77
N THR A 226 0.38 1.59 -1.87
CA THR A 226 0.16 1.91 -0.47
C THR A 226 0.85 3.19 -0.04
N ILE A 227 0.39 3.76 1.07
CA ILE A 227 0.84 5.02 1.66
C ILE A 227 1.20 4.74 3.11
N ALA A 228 2.49 4.77 3.45
CA ALA A 228 3.02 4.65 4.80
C ALA A 228 3.26 6.03 5.42
N ALA A 229 2.70 6.22 6.59
CA ALA A 229 2.75 7.42 7.41
C ALA A 229 2.85 7.04 8.89
N LEU A 230 3.37 7.96 9.69
CA LEU A 230 3.50 7.78 11.14
C LEU A 230 2.57 8.73 11.87
N LYS A 231 1.71 8.17 12.72
CA LYS A 231 0.81 8.94 13.58
C LYS A 231 1.09 8.59 15.05
N PRO A 232 0.99 9.53 15.99
CA PRO A 232 1.06 9.21 17.41
C PRO A 232 0.02 8.14 17.76
N SER A 233 0.43 7.08 18.44
CA SER A 233 -0.51 6.05 18.87
C SER A 233 -1.14 6.43 20.20
N VAL A 234 -2.47 6.42 20.25
CA VAL A 234 -3.28 6.77 21.43
C VAL A 234 -3.90 5.55 22.12
N SER A 235 -3.67 4.34 21.60
CA SER A 235 -4.38 3.12 22.06
C SER A 235 -3.48 1.90 22.15
N VAL A 236 -2.25 2.09 22.65
CA VAL A 236 -1.29 1.00 22.88
C VAL A 236 -1.06 0.85 24.38
N PHE A 237 -1.29 -0.36 24.87
CA PHE A 237 -1.24 -0.71 26.29
C PHE A 237 -0.16 -1.73 26.56
N ASN A 238 0.46 -1.65 27.73
CA ASN A 238 1.32 -2.68 28.28
C ASN A 238 0.47 -3.87 28.76
N LYS A 239 1.11 -5.02 29.02
CA LYS A 239 0.41 -6.21 29.54
C LYS A 239 -0.31 -6.00 30.89
N ASP A 240 0.11 -5.01 31.66
CA ASP A 240 -0.53 -4.61 32.93
C ASP A 240 -1.74 -3.66 32.73
N GLY A 241 -2.12 -3.38 31.49
CA GLY A 241 -3.26 -2.52 31.15
C GLY A 241 -2.97 -1.02 31.13
N ARG A 242 -1.77 -0.57 31.53
CA ARG A 242 -1.40 0.85 31.49
C ARG A 242 -1.02 1.29 30.08
N THR A 243 -1.19 2.58 29.76
CA THR A 243 -0.77 3.14 28.47
C THR A 243 0.74 2.96 28.28
N ALA A 244 1.14 2.35 27.15
CA ALA A 244 2.55 2.13 26.82
C ALA A 244 3.23 3.34 26.14
N SER A 245 2.42 4.18 25.48
CA SER A 245 2.85 5.39 24.80
C SER A 245 2.74 6.59 25.74
N THR A 246 3.84 7.27 26.06
CA THR A 246 3.86 8.49 26.87
C THR A 246 4.36 9.69 26.06
N LYS A 247 4.21 10.92 26.59
CA LYS A 247 4.74 12.12 25.91
C LYS A 247 6.26 12.10 25.78
N GLU A 248 6.96 11.54 26.76
CA GLU A 248 8.42 11.45 26.82
C GLU A 248 8.96 10.29 26.00
N LYS A 249 8.16 9.23 25.83
CA LYS A 249 8.51 8.02 25.07
C LYS A 249 7.37 7.60 24.14
N PRO A 250 7.01 8.44 23.15
CA PRO A 250 5.88 8.17 22.27
C PRO A 250 6.11 6.92 21.45
N ILE A 251 5.06 6.10 21.33
CA ILE A 251 4.98 4.99 20.39
C ILE A 251 4.06 5.43 19.25
N TYR A 252 4.53 5.28 18.03
CA TYR A 252 3.83 5.67 16.81
C TYR A 252 3.12 4.47 16.19
N ASN A 253 1.92 4.73 15.66
CA ASN A 253 1.22 3.85 14.74
C ASN A 253 1.80 4.06 13.34
N ALA A 254 2.21 2.97 12.74
CA ALA A 254 2.58 2.93 11.34
C ALA A 254 1.32 2.66 10.52
N SER A 255 0.67 3.74 10.10
CA SER A 255 -0.44 3.65 9.17
C SER A 255 0.15 3.38 7.79
N ASN A 256 -0.15 2.23 7.21
CA ASN A 256 0.18 1.91 5.83
C ASN A 256 -1.12 1.47 5.16
N HIS A 257 -1.62 2.19 4.17
CA HIS A 257 -2.92 1.84 3.57
C HIS A 257 -2.95 2.05 2.06
N LEU A 258 -3.85 1.31 1.41
CA LEU A 258 -4.19 1.48 0.01
C LEU A 258 -5.46 2.31 -0.13
N VAL A 259 -5.50 3.21 -1.12
CA VAL A 259 -6.71 3.94 -1.52
C VAL A 259 -7.29 3.27 -2.76
N CYS A 260 -8.41 2.56 -2.59
CA CYS A 260 -9.14 1.92 -3.69
C CYS A 260 -10.11 2.94 -4.29
N VAL A 261 -10.01 3.18 -5.59
CA VAL A 261 -10.91 4.07 -6.34
C VAL A 261 -11.38 3.41 -7.63
N HIS A 262 -12.46 3.91 -8.21
CA HIS A 262 -13.00 3.41 -9.48
C HIS A 262 -13.64 4.54 -10.30
N ASN A 263 -13.89 4.30 -11.58
CA ASN A 263 -14.60 5.25 -12.47
C ASN A 263 -16.09 4.94 -12.64
N LEU A 264 -16.61 3.94 -11.92
CA LEU A 264 -18.01 3.50 -12.01
C LEU A 264 -18.99 4.57 -11.48
N PRO A 265 -20.24 4.58 -11.98
CA PRO A 265 -21.32 5.40 -11.44
C PRO A 265 -21.53 5.20 -9.94
N LEU A 266 -21.79 6.32 -9.26
CA LEU A 266 -22.10 6.34 -7.83
C LEU A 266 -23.62 6.41 -7.57
N ASN A 267 -24.38 6.86 -8.58
CA ASN A 267 -25.82 7.05 -8.54
C ASN A 267 -26.59 5.89 -9.20
N ASP A 268 -26.14 4.66 -9.00
CA ASP A 268 -26.79 3.47 -9.54
C ASP A 268 -27.30 2.51 -8.45
N VAL A 269 -27.86 1.38 -8.86
CA VAL A 269 -28.48 0.40 -7.98
C VAL A 269 -27.50 -0.26 -7.00
N TYR A 270 -26.19 -0.15 -7.23
CA TYR A 270 -25.17 -0.83 -6.45
C TYR A 270 -24.61 0.02 -5.30
N GLN A 271 -24.96 1.32 -5.24
CA GLN A 271 -24.66 2.25 -4.13
C GLN A 271 -23.20 2.14 -3.65
N ARG A 272 -22.25 2.31 -4.57
CA ARG A 272 -20.83 2.11 -4.29
C ARG A 272 -20.22 3.33 -3.58
N PRO A 273 -19.24 3.13 -2.68
CA PRO A 273 -18.43 4.22 -2.17
C PRO A 273 -17.62 4.86 -3.30
N ALA A 274 -17.43 6.17 -3.28
CA ALA A 274 -16.56 6.85 -4.25
C ALA A 274 -15.08 6.43 -4.12
N TYR A 275 -14.66 6.13 -2.89
CA TYR A 275 -13.37 5.52 -2.60
C TYR A 275 -13.37 4.84 -1.24
N MET A 276 -12.39 3.97 -1.04
CA MET A 276 -12.21 3.22 0.21
C MET A 276 -10.73 3.19 0.61
N ILE A 277 -10.49 3.10 1.91
CA ILE A 277 -9.17 2.95 2.52
C ILE A 277 -9.05 1.53 3.06
N TRP A 278 -8.05 0.79 2.58
CA TRP A 278 -7.72 -0.56 3.06
C TRP A 278 -6.38 -0.53 3.82
N PRO A 279 -6.39 -0.58 5.15
CA PRO A 279 -5.16 -0.47 5.95
C PRO A 279 -4.42 -1.80 6.02
N LYS A 280 -3.10 -1.79 5.89
CA LYS A 280 -2.15 -2.84 6.27
C LYS A 280 -2.20 -3.02 7.80
N ARG A 281 -2.22 -4.26 8.27
CA ARG A 281 -2.31 -4.57 9.70
C ARG A 281 -0.95 -4.88 10.31
N THR A 282 -0.08 -5.52 9.54
CA THR A 282 1.23 -5.97 9.99
C THR A 282 2.32 -5.12 9.36
N VAL A 283 2.97 -4.33 10.19
CA VAL A 283 4.00 -3.40 9.76
C VAL A 283 5.37 -4.05 9.83
N SER A 284 6.07 -4.03 8.70
CA SER A 284 7.43 -4.50 8.57
C SER A 284 8.43 -3.42 8.97
N GLY A 285 9.65 -3.86 9.32
CA GLY A 285 10.74 -2.90 9.54
C GLY A 285 11.12 -2.17 8.25
N ILE A 286 10.92 -2.81 7.09
CA ILE A 286 11.27 -2.22 5.78
C ILE A 286 10.43 -0.99 5.45
N ASP A 287 9.23 -0.88 6.04
CA ASP A 287 8.34 0.28 5.88
C ASP A 287 8.99 1.59 6.36
N PHE A 288 10.02 1.53 7.22
CA PHE A 288 10.57 2.69 7.94
C PHE A 288 12.11 2.83 7.89
N ILE A 289 12.79 2.26 6.90
CA ILE A 289 14.26 2.30 6.83
C ILE A 289 14.81 3.04 5.61
N ASN A 290 15.94 3.71 5.81
CA ASN A 290 16.87 4.15 4.78
C ASN A 290 18.28 3.65 5.15
N GLY A 291 18.45 2.32 5.22
CA GLY A 291 19.71 1.68 5.64
C GLY A 291 19.54 0.65 6.76
N LYS A 292 19.90 1.01 8.00
CA LYS A 292 19.92 0.07 9.15
C LYS A 292 18.52 -0.38 9.55
N ARG A 293 18.39 -1.68 9.87
CA ARG A 293 17.11 -2.31 10.26
C ARG A 293 16.57 -1.69 11.55
N CYS A 294 15.26 -1.60 11.65
CA CYS A 294 14.60 -1.39 12.93
C CYS A 294 14.84 -2.62 13.84
N GLU A 295 15.09 -2.39 15.11
CA GLU A 295 15.32 -3.43 16.11
C GLU A 295 14.08 -3.61 16.98
N PHE A 296 13.81 -4.82 17.46
CA PHE A 296 12.71 -5.02 18.41
C PHE A 296 13.10 -4.48 19.80
N ASP A 297 12.16 -3.76 20.43
CA ASP A 297 12.30 -3.32 21.81
C ASP A 297 11.85 -4.45 22.74
N GLU A 298 12.79 -5.35 23.07
CA GLU A 298 12.53 -6.51 23.94
C GLU A 298 12.12 -6.11 25.38
N ASN A 299 12.37 -4.86 25.77
CA ASN A 299 12.01 -4.34 27.09
C ASN A 299 10.54 -3.88 27.16
N THR A 300 9.89 -3.68 26.01
CA THR A 300 8.51 -3.16 25.97
C THR A 300 7.53 -4.27 25.60
N LYS A 301 6.85 -4.78 26.63
CA LYS A 301 5.85 -5.85 26.50
C LYS A 301 4.45 -5.26 26.34
N LEU A 302 3.99 -5.18 25.09
CA LEU A 302 2.63 -4.75 24.77
C LEU A 302 1.60 -5.84 25.09
N ALA A 303 0.39 -5.41 25.46
CA ALA A 303 -0.80 -6.25 25.42
C ALA A 303 -1.15 -6.59 23.95
N ALA A 304 -1.93 -7.65 23.75
CA ALA A 304 -2.46 -7.99 22.43
C ALA A 304 -3.23 -6.81 21.83
N ASN A 305 -3.10 -6.61 20.51
CA ASN A 305 -3.87 -5.58 19.83
C ASN A 305 -5.36 -5.95 19.87
N ARG A 306 -6.24 -5.04 20.31
CA ARG A 306 -7.68 -5.35 20.45
C ARG A 306 -8.37 -5.68 19.13
N ILE A 307 -7.92 -5.07 18.03
CA ILE A 307 -8.50 -5.28 16.69
C ILE A 307 -7.89 -6.52 16.03
N ASN A 308 -6.62 -6.79 16.30
CA ASN A 308 -5.85 -7.88 15.69
C ASN A 308 -5.11 -8.71 16.76
N PRO A 309 -5.84 -9.39 17.66
CA PRO A 309 -5.24 -9.99 18.86
C PRO A 309 -4.39 -11.24 18.57
N ASP A 310 -4.59 -11.88 17.42
CA ASP A 310 -3.86 -13.08 17.01
C ASP A 310 -2.50 -12.72 16.35
N ILE A 311 -2.22 -11.42 16.12
CA ILE A 311 -0.94 -10.94 15.59
C ILE A 311 -0.03 -10.53 16.74
N ASN A 312 1.22 -11.01 16.70
CA ASN A 312 2.24 -10.70 17.70
C ASN A 312 2.55 -9.19 17.74
N HIS A 313 2.10 -8.53 18.81
CA HIS A 313 2.17 -7.08 19.00
C HIS A 313 3.42 -6.67 19.79
N ARG A 314 4.32 -5.94 19.13
CA ARG A 314 5.64 -5.53 19.63
C ARG A 314 5.98 -4.11 19.22
N VAL A 315 6.95 -3.53 19.92
CA VAL A 315 7.56 -2.26 19.54
C VAL A 315 8.85 -2.50 18.76
N LYS A 316 9.07 -1.71 17.72
CA LYS A 316 10.31 -1.60 16.96
C LYS A 316 10.91 -0.21 17.17
N ILE A 317 12.23 -0.14 17.33
CA ILE A 317 13.01 1.09 17.40
C ILE A 317 13.65 1.30 16.02
N CYS A 318 13.24 2.37 15.34
CA CYS A 318 13.72 2.69 14.00
C CYS A 318 14.57 3.95 14.04
N LYS A 319 15.77 3.88 13.45
CA LYS A 319 16.65 5.03 13.22
C LYS A 319 16.34 5.57 11.83
N LEU A 320 15.40 6.52 11.75
CA LEU A 320 14.97 7.09 10.47
C LEU A 320 16.10 7.83 9.77
N ASN A 321 16.90 8.54 10.57
CA ASN A 321 18.01 9.33 10.08
C ASN A 321 19.28 9.08 10.92
N PRO A 322 20.17 8.18 10.49
CA PRO A 322 21.37 7.81 11.24
C PRO A 322 22.32 9.01 11.48
N ASP A 323 22.44 9.89 10.48
CA ASP A 323 23.33 11.05 10.56
C ASP A 323 22.76 12.13 11.48
N LYS A 324 21.43 12.19 11.59
CA LYS A 324 20.69 13.23 12.32
C LYS A 324 20.09 12.76 13.65
N SER A 325 20.40 11.53 14.06
CA SER A 325 19.97 10.93 15.34
C SER A 325 18.45 10.87 15.57
N LEU A 326 17.63 10.88 14.50
CA LEU A 326 16.17 10.75 14.62
C LEU A 326 15.80 9.29 14.87
N VAL A 327 15.37 8.99 16.09
CA VAL A 327 14.95 7.66 16.53
C VAL A 327 13.48 7.69 16.93
N ILE A 328 12.72 6.71 16.43
CA ILE A 328 11.30 6.58 16.74
C ILE A 328 10.98 5.16 17.23
N ARG A 329 9.88 5.02 17.97
CA ARG A 329 9.34 3.74 18.43
C ARG A 329 8.02 3.50 17.71
N ILE A 330 7.87 2.37 17.02
CA ILE A 330 6.68 2.04 16.24
C ILE A 330 6.12 0.72 16.74
N HIS A 331 4.81 0.61 16.91
CA HIS A 331 4.19 -0.71 17.12
C HIS A 331 3.89 -1.39 15.79
N ASN A 332 4.19 -2.69 15.69
CA ASN A 332 4.13 -3.43 14.42
C ASN A 332 2.73 -3.91 14.01
N VAL A 333 1.70 -3.66 14.83
CA VAL A 333 0.31 -4.06 14.54
C VAL A 333 -0.58 -2.83 14.56
N SER A 334 -1.13 -2.46 13.41
CA SER A 334 -2.05 -1.34 13.28
C SER A 334 -3.42 -1.70 13.86
N SER A 335 -4.10 -0.70 14.41
CA SER A 335 -5.52 -0.76 14.78
C SER A 335 -6.42 -0.05 13.79
N ASP A 336 -5.85 0.46 12.69
CA ASP A 336 -6.61 1.10 11.63
C ASP A 336 -7.60 0.09 11.03
N LYS A 337 -8.82 0.56 10.76
CA LYS A 337 -9.89 -0.21 10.14
C LYS A 337 -10.17 0.33 8.75
N VAL A 338 -10.92 -0.45 7.99
CA VAL A 338 -11.46 0.01 6.72
C VAL A 338 -12.30 1.26 6.91
N GLU A 339 -12.17 2.16 5.93
CA GLU A 339 -13.02 3.34 5.81
C GLU A 339 -13.53 3.44 4.38
N ALA A 340 -14.79 3.82 4.22
CA ALA A 340 -15.43 4.07 2.93
C ALA A 340 -16.00 5.48 2.89
N PHE A 341 -16.00 6.12 1.73
CA PHE A 341 -16.36 7.53 1.59
C PHE A 341 -17.27 7.79 0.39
N ASP A 342 -18.10 8.81 0.51
CA ASP A 342 -18.87 9.35 -0.63
C ASP A 342 -18.02 10.28 -1.52
N ASP A 343 -18.65 10.80 -2.57
CA ASP A 343 -18.05 11.73 -3.53
C ASP A 343 -17.64 13.07 -2.92
N TYR A 344 -18.32 13.51 -1.85
CA TYR A 344 -17.95 14.69 -1.07
C TYR A 344 -16.80 14.41 -0.08
N GLY A 345 -16.35 13.16 0.05
CA GLY A 345 -15.30 12.76 0.99
C GLY A 345 -15.79 12.61 2.42
N ARG A 346 -17.10 12.46 2.64
CA ARG A 346 -17.69 12.14 3.95
C ARG A 346 -17.64 10.63 4.15
N GLN A 347 -17.25 10.23 5.36
CA GLN A 347 -17.16 8.82 5.72
C GLN A 347 -18.55 8.20 5.79
N LEU A 348 -18.71 7.03 5.16
CA LEU A 348 -19.91 6.22 5.20
C LEU A 348 -19.99 5.46 6.54
N LEU A 349 -21.21 5.13 6.96
CA LEU A 349 -21.45 4.37 8.20
C LEU A 349 -21.08 2.89 8.08
N ASP A 350 -21.08 2.34 6.84
CA ASP A 350 -20.64 0.97 6.60
C ASP A 350 -19.14 0.87 6.88
N THR A 351 -18.78 0.03 7.85
CA THR A 351 -17.39 -0.22 8.25
C THR A 351 -16.73 -1.36 7.49
N SER A 352 -17.37 -1.86 6.42
CA SER A 352 -16.89 -2.95 5.59
C SER A 352 -16.27 -2.42 4.31
N PHE A 353 -15.28 -3.14 3.78
CA PHE A 353 -14.70 -2.88 2.48
C PHE A 353 -15.62 -3.46 1.42
N ASN A 354 -16.22 -2.61 0.59
CA ASN A 354 -17.03 -3.05 -0.54
C ASN A 354 -16.10 -3.60 -1.63
N ASN A 355 -15.80 -4.88 -1.50
CA ASN A 355 -14.89 -5.58 -2.38
C ASN A 355 -15.58 -6.24 -3.58
N GLU A 356 -16.86 -5.94 -3.80
CA GLU A 356 -17.64 -6.39 -4.95
C GLU A 356 -18.20 -5.16 -5.68
N LEU A 357 -17.28 -4.36 -6.23
CA LEU A 357 -17.64 -3.20 -7.05
C LEU A 357 -18.32 -3.64 -8.35
N ILE A 358 -17.98 -4.82 -8.88
CA ILE A 358 -18.68 -5.41 -10.02
C ILE A 358 -19.42 -6.64 -9.53
N PRO A 359 -20.75 -6.76 -9.77
CA PRO A 359 -21.51 -7.94 -9.38
C PRO A 359 -20.87 -9.24 -9.89
N GLY A 360 -20.71 -10.20 -9.00
CA GLY A 360 -20.08 -11.48 -9.30
C GLY A 360 -18.56 -11.45 -9.36
N LEU A 361 -17.92 -10.30 -9.12
CA LEU A 361 -16.46 -10.17 -9.09
C LEU A 361 -15.92 -9.60 -7.76
N PRO A 362 -16.16 -10.28 -6.63
CA PRO A 362 -15.53 -9.92 -5.37
C PRO A 362 -14.00 -10.12 -5.42
N PHE A 363 -13.23 -9.20 -4.81
CA PHE A 363 -11.76 -9.26 -4.76
C PHE A 363 -11.19 -9.11 -3.33
N GLY A 364 -10.00 -9.65 -3.08
CA GLY A 364 -9.24 -9.51 -1.84
C GLY A 364 -8.01 -8.63 -2.06
N ILE A 365 -7.49 -8.03 -0.98
CA ILE A 365 -6.25 -7.27 -1.02
C ILE A 365 -5.37 -7.66 0.17
N ASN A 366 -4.18 -8.15 -0.13
CA ASN A 366 -3.09 -8.38 0.81
C ASN A 366 -1.98 -7.37 0.55
N ILE A 367 -1.57 -6.64 1.60
CA ILE A 367 -0.48 -5.66 1.52
C ILE A 367 0.76 -6.25 2.18
N CYS A 368 1.77 -6.58 1.38
CA CYS A 368 3.09 -7.03 1.83
C CYS A 368 2.95 -8.12 2.94
N LEU A 369 3.42 -7.85 4.15
CA LEU A 369 3.47 -8.81 5.26
C LEU A 369 2.10 -9.33 5.69
N ASP A 370 1.00 -8.63 5.36
CA ASP A 370 -0.34 -9.14 5.61
C ASP A 370 -0.61 -10.44 4.85
N HIS A 371 -0.02 -10.65 3.66
CA HIS A 371 -0.18 -11.88 2.89
C HIS A 371 0.17 -13.15 3.67
N VAL A 372 1.11 -13.05 4.61
CA VAL A 372 1.59 -14.20 5.41
C VAL A 372 1.17 -14.13 6.87
N ALA A 373 1.04 -12.93 7.45
CA ALA A 373 0.73 -12.75 8.86
C ALA A 373 -0.76 -12.51 9.14
N ALA A 374 -1.51 -12.10 8.12
CA ALA A 374 -2.79 -11.42 8.31
C ALA A 374 -3.68 -11.56 7.06
N SER A 375 -3.61 -12.69 6.36
CA SER A 375 -4.11 -12.82 4.99
C SER A 375 -5.63 -12.64 4.89
N SER A 376 -6.08 -11.95 3.85
CA SER A 376 -7.48 -11.86 3.43
C SER A 376 -8.12 -13.23 3.19
N THR A 377 -7.34 -14.29 2.98
CA THR A 377 -7.84 -15.62 2.60
C THR A 377 -8.10 -16.56 3.77
N HIS A 378 -7.56 -16.27 4.97
CA HIS A 378 -7.69 -17.17 6.12
C HIS A 378 -7.75 -16.48 7.49
N ASP A 379 -7.35 -15.22 7.60
CA ASP A 379 -7.43 -14.51 8.87
C ASP A 379 -8.86 -14.01 9.10
N ARG A 380 -9.48 -14.48 10.19
CA ARG A 380 -10.88 -14.15 10.52
C ARG A 380 -11.11 -12.65 10.73
N TYR A 381 -10.15 -11.91 11.28
CA TYR A 381 -10.33 -10.47 11.53
C TYR A 381 -10.17 -9.65 10.25
N ARG A 382 -9.40 -10.14 9.27
CA ARG A 382 -9.35 -9.54 7.94
C ARG A 382 -10.61 -9.80 7.16
N MET A 383 -11.04 -11.05 7.17
CA MET A 383 -12.26 -11.49 6.49
C MET A 383 -13.49 -10.76 7.02
N ALA A 384 -13.56 -10.51 8.33
CA ALA A 384 -14.64 -9.74 8.93
C ALA A 384 -14.74 -8.27 8.46
N GLN A 385 -13.72 -7.75 7.77
CA GLN A 385 -13.74 -6.40 7.18
C GLN A 385 -14.12 -6.40 5.69
N LEU A 386 -14.33 -7.56 5.07
CA LEU A 386 -14.79 -7.66 3.68
C LEU A 386 -16.31 -7.78 3.63
N LYS A 387 -16.95 -7.08 2.70
CA LYS A 387 -18.39 -7.22 2.45
C LYS A 387 -18.72 -8.60 1.88
N ASN A 388 -17.89 -9.10 0.96
CA ASN A 388 -18.01 -10.43 0.38
C ASN A 388 -16.74 -11.25 0.66
N THR A 389 -16.88 -12.25 1.54
CA THR A 389 -15.77 -13.14 1.93
C THR A 389 -15.48 -14.24 0.91
N LYS A 390 -16.34 -14.42 -0.11
CA LYS A 390 -16.17 -15.40 -1.19
C LYS A 390 -15.56 -14.75 -2.42
N PHE A 391 -14.39 -14.14 -2.26
CA PHE A 391 -13.73 -13.39 -3.32
C PHE A 391 -12.98 -14.28 -4.32
N LYS A 392 -12.96 -13.86 -5.59
CA LYS A 392 -12.42 -14.62 -6.72
C LYS A 392 -11.01 -14.20 -7.12
N LEU A 393 -10.68 -12.94 -6.89
CA LEU A 393 -9.39 -12.35 -7.22
C LEU A 393 -8.69 -11.97 -5.92
N ASP A 394 -7.45 -12.36 -5.70
CA ASP A 394 -6.65 -11.86 -4.57
C ASP A 394 -5.47 -11.02 -5.08
N PHE A 395 -5.42 -9.76 -4.68
CA PHE A 395 -4.34 -8.84 -5.03
C PHE A 395 -3.29 -8.83 -3.93
N VAL A 396 -2.07 -9.27 -4.25
CA VAL A 396 -0.90 -9.19 -3.38
C VAL A 396 -0.04 -8.02 -3.82
N ILE A 397 -0.22 -6.88 -3.16
CA ILE A 397 0.50 -5.63 -3.42
C ILE A 397 1.65 -5.54 -2.44
N ALA A 398 2.88 -5.68 -2.94
CA ALA A 398 4.02 -5.98 -2.09
C ALA A 398 5.31 -5.26 -2.49
N ALA A 399 6.29 -5.39 -1.61
CA ALA A 399 7.68 -5.03 -1.83
C ALA A 399 8.55 -6.07 -1.09
N GLY A 400 8.94 -7.14 -1.79
CA GLY A 400 9.72 -8.26 -1.25
C GLY A 400 8.90 -9.38 -0.58
N ILE A 401 7.66 -9.63 -1.00
CA ILE A 401 6.84 -10.75 -0.49
C ILE A 401 6.31 -11.55 -1.67
N GLY A 402 6.76 -12.80 -1.82
CA GLY A 402 6.25 -13.69 -2.86
C GLY A 402 4.89 -14.30 -2.51
N LEU A 403 4.24 -14.88 -3.51
CA LEU A 403 3.07 -15.72 -3.29
C LEU A 403 3.44 -16.96 -2.45
N ASP A 404 2.56 -17.30 -1.51
CA ASP A 404 2.68 -18.46 -0.62
C ASP A 404 1.42 -19.32 -0.76
N GLU A 405 1.59 -20.60 -1.12
CA GLU A 405 0.50 -21.57 -1.27
C GLU A 405 -0.28 -21.76 0.04
N ASN A 406 0.40 -21.65 1.19
CA ASN A 406 -0.23 -21.81 2.50
C ASN A 406 -1.29 -20.73 2.76
N SER A 407 -1.06 -19.51 2.26
CA SER A 407 -2.05 -18.43 2.37
C SER A 407 -3.37 -18.82 1.68
N TYR A 408 -3.33 -19.65 0.64
CA TYR A 408 -4.53 -20.05 -0.10
C TYR A 408 -5.09 -21.41 0.31
N GLY A 409 -4.40 -22.17 1.18
CA GLY A 409 -4.76 -23.55 1.52
C GLY A 409 -6.17 -23.75 2.10
N LYS A 410 -6.80 -22.68 2.59
CA LYS A 410 -8.20 -22.69 3.09
C LYS A 410 -9.18 -21.98 2.16
N SER A 411 -8.70 -21.37 1.08
CA SER A 411 -9.53 -20.65 0.13
C SER A 411 -10.19 -21.63 -0.84
N THR A 412 -11.51 -21.52 -0.98
CA THR A 412 -12.30 -22.34 -1.91
C THR A 412 -12.86 -21.53 -3.08
N THR A 413 -12.62 -20.21 -3.09
CA THR A 413 -13.28 -19.28 -4.04
C THR A 413 -12.31 -18.45 -4.86
N VAL A 414 -11.06 -18.29 -4.40
CA VAL A 414 -10.04 -17.56 -5.14
C VAL A 414 -9.63 -18.37 -6.37
N GLN A 415 -9.83 -17.76 -7.54
CA GLN A 415 -9.46 -18.32 -8.84
C GLN A 415 -8.12 -17.79 -9.32
N TYR A 416 -7.78 -16.55 -8.95
CA TYR A 416 -6.55 -15.89 -9.40
C TYR A 416 -5.86 -15.12 -8.27
N ALA A 417 -4.55 -15.27 -8.20
CA ALA A 417 -3.65 -14.44 -7.40
C ALA A 417 -2.92 -13.45 -8.32
N ILE A 418 -3.12 -12.16 -8.08
CA ILE A 418 -2.51 -11.06 -8.82
C ILE A 418 -1.41 -10.47 -7.95
N HIS A 419 -0.17 -10.74 -8.31
CA HIS A 419 0.99 -10.32 -7.55
C HIS A 419 1.65 -9.12 -8.22
N ASN A 420 1.89 -8.05 -7.46
CA ASN A 420 2.57 -6.84 -7.93
C ASN A 420 3.62 -6.41 -6.89
N ASP A 421 4.87 -6.79 -7.15
CA ASP A 421 5.99 -6.57 -6.24
C ASP A 421 6.92 -5.42 -6.69
N GLY A 422 7.23 -4.52 -5.77
CA GLY A 422 8.08 -3.35 -5.98
C GLY A 422 9.56 -3.51 -5.65
N ILE A 423 10.07 -4.72 -5.40
CA ILE A 423 11.50 -4.94 -5.07
C ILE A 423 12.42 -4.71 -6.28
N GLN A 424 13.65 -4.31 -6.00
CA GLN A 424 14.68 -4.02 -7.01
C GLN A 424 14.85 -5.18 -8.00
N GLY A 425 14.64 -4.91 -9.29
CA GLY A 425 14.80 -5.89 -10.37
C GLY A 425 13.47 -6.35 -10.98
N SER A 426 12.35 -6.21 -10.26
CA SER A 426 11.01 -6.56 -10.75
C SER A 426 10.59 -5.75 -11.98
N ASN A 427 11.16 -4.56 -12.19
CA ASN A 427 10.89 -3.69 -13.34
C ASN A 427 12.05 -3.61 -14.36
N GLN A 428 13.24 -4.14 -14.03
CA GLN A 428 14.46 -3.88 -14.80
C GLN A 428 14.96 -5.10 -15.57
N ASN A 429 14.66 -6.32 -15.10
CA ASN A 429 15.10 -7.52 -15.79
C ASN A 429 14.28 -8.75 -15.34
N PRO A 430 13.32 -9.22 -16.16
CA PRO A 430 12.48 -10.39 -15.82
C PRO A 430 13.27 -11.71 -15.73
N GLN A 431 14.60 -11.68 -15.94
CA GLN A 431 15.50 -12.83 -15.85
C GLN A 431 16.39 -12.79 -14.59
N GLN A 432 16.36 -11.71 -13.79
CA GLN A 432 17.40 -11.44 -12.77
C GLN A 432 16.99 -11.74 -11.33
N LEU A 433 15.70 -11.97 -11.07
CA LEU A 433 15.20 -12.45 -9.79
C LEU A 433 14.61 -13.84 -10.02
N SER A 434 14.68 -14.71 -9.01
CA SER A 434 13.85 -15.91 -8.99
C SER A 434 12.41 -15.50 -9.33
N LYS A 435 11.66 -16.34 -10.05
CA LYS A 435 10.28 -16.09 -10.53
C LYS A 435 9.26 -15.68 -9.42
N ILE A 436 9.71 -15.60 -8.17
CA ILE A 436 8.97 -15.41 -6.93
C ILE A 436 8.65 -13.93 -6.66
N PHE A 437 9.50 -12.98 -7.10
CA PHE A 437 9.39 -11.55 -6.76
C PHE A 437 9.11 -10.63 -7.97
N TYR A 438 8.28 -11.11 -8.89
CA TYR A 438 7.94 -10.41 -10.13
C TYR A 438 6.45 -10.06 -10.17
N SER A 439 6.06 -9.08 -10.99
CA SER A 439 4.64 -8.81 -11.24
C SER A 439 4.03 -9.90 -12.12
N ASN A 440 3.18 -10.75 -11.56
CA ASN A 440 2.61 -11.90 -12.26
C ASN A 440 1.14 -12.12 -11.89
N VAL A 441 0.43 -12.79 -12.78
CA VAL A 441 -0.91 -13.29 -12.52
C VAL A 441 -0.83 -14.81 -12.54
N SER A 442 -1.33 -15.45 -11.50
CA SER A 442 -1.35 -16.90 -11.36
C SER A 442 -2.77 -17.39 -11.16
N GLN A 443 -3.17 -18.41 -11.92
CA GLN A 443 -4.37 -19.18 -11.61
C GLN A 443 -4.09 -20.04 -10.37
N VAL A 444 -5.02 -20.01 -9.43
CA VAL A 444 -5.00 -20.87 -8.25
C VAL A 444 -5.64 -22.20 -8.63
N ILE A 445 -4.92 -23.30 -8.40
CA ILE A 445 -5.38 -24.66 -8.68
C ILE A 445 -5.38 -25.41 -7.35
N SER A 446 -6.51 -26.03 -7.03
CA SER A 446 -6.64 -26.92 -5.87
C SER A 446 -6.61 -28.37 -6.35
N ASP A 447 -5.55 -29.09 -6.02
CA ASP A 447 -5.34 -30.51 -6.34
C ASP A 447 -5.19 -31.30 -5.04
N GLN A 448 -6.18 -32.14 -4.70
CA GLN A 448 -6.15 -33.01 -3.51
C GLN A 448 -5.80 -32.26 -2.20
N ASN A 449 -6.43 -31.12 -1.95
CA ASN A 449 -6.17 -30.22 -0.81
C ASN A 449 -4.77 -29.56 -0.81
N LYS A 450 -4.06 -29.56 -1.94
CA LYS A 450 -2.85 -28.76 -2.16
C LYS A 450 -3.13 -27.65 -3.14
N ILE A 451 -2.67 -26.44 -2.80
CA ILE A 451 -2.69 -25.31 -3.71
C ILE A 451 -1.46 -25.36 -4.60
N ARG A 452 -1.64 -25.07 -5.89
CA ARG A 452 -0.56 -24.79 -6.83
C ARG A 452 -0.91 -23.54 -7.64
N PHE A 453 0.14 -22.89 -8.16
CA PHE A 453 0.00 -21.73 -9.01
C PHE A 453 0.38 -22.04 -10.45
N LEU A 454 -0.53 -21.76 -11.39
CA LEU A 454 -0.21 -21.71 -12.82
C LEU A 454 -0.02 -20.25 -13.22
N THR A 455 1.23 -19.81 -13.38
CA THR A 455 1.53 -18.45 -13.83
C THR A 455 1.13 -18.25 -15.29
N LEU A 456 0.33 -17.22 -15.54
CA LEU A 456 -0.16 -16.87 -16.86
C LEU A 456 0.79 -15.91 -17.58
N PRO A 457 0.98 -16.08 -18.90
CA PRO A 457 1.78 -15.15 -19.68
C PRO A 457 1.05 -13.81 -19.85
N ALA A 458 1.79 -12.71 -19.73
CA ALA A 458 1.29 -11.39 -20.09
C ALA A 458 1.05 -11.28 -21.60
N LEU A 459 0.08 -10.46 -22.01
CA LEU A 459 -0.24 -10.19 -23.39
C LEU A 459 0.93 -9.50 -24.11
N LYS A 460 1.25 -9.97 -25.32
CA LYS A 460 2.25 -9.33 -26.19
C LYS A 460 1.70 -7.99 -26.71
N ILE A 461 2.50 -6.94 -26.71
CA ILE A 461 2.20 -5.64 -27.36
C ILE A 461 2.95 -5.50 -28.68
N SER A 462 4.15 -6.07 -28.80
CA SER A 462 4.94 -6.03 -30.04
C SER A 462 4.66 -7.23 -30.94
N LYS A 463 4.54 -6.98 -32.26
CA LYS A 463 4.61 -8.02 -33.30
C LYS A 463 6.05 -8.36 -33.70
N ASP A 464 7.03 -7.55 -33.28
CA ASP A 464 8.45 -7.82 -33.53
C ASP A 464 8.96 -8.96 -32.64
N GLU A 465 9.22 -10.11 -33.26
CA GLU A 465 9.75 -11.31 -32.61
C GLU A 465 11.17 -11.13 -32.05
N LYS A 466 11.91 -10.10 -32.51
CA LYS A 466 13.24 -9.76 -31.98
C LYS A 466 13.18 -8.95 -30.70
N ASN A 467 12.01 -8.42 -30.32
CA ASN A 467 11.87 -7.72 -29.06
C ASN A 467 12.03 -8.71 -27.89
N LYS A 468 13.11 -8.54 -27.12
CA LYS A 468 13.43 -9.36 -25.94
C LYS A 468 12.31 -9.39 -24.88
N TYR A 469 11.45 -8.38 -24.84
CA TYR A 469 10.36 -8.24 -23.87
C TYR A 469 9.05 -7.82 -24.56
N PRO A 470 8.40 -8.71 -25.33
CA PRO A 470 7.30 -8.35 -26.21
C PRO A 470 6.02 -7.97 -25.45
N SER A 471 5.92 -8.29 -24.16
CA SER A 471 4.78 -7.98 -23.28
C SER A 471 4.98 -6.75 -22.39
N MET A 472 6.11 -6.05 -22.48
CA MET A 472 6.44 -4.91 -21.62
C MET A 472 6.11 -3.58 -22.30
N ILE A 473 5.26 -2.77 -21.67
CA ILE A 473 4.93 -1.40 -22.09
C ILE A 473 5.81 -0.45 -21.29
N ARG A 474 6.78 0.21 -21.95
CA ARG A 474 7.68 1.15 -21.29
C ARG A 474 7.01 2.50 -21.09
N ILE A 475 7.18 3.10 -19.92
CA ILE A 475 6.56 4.39 -19.60
C ILE A 475 7.57 5.52 -19.72
N ASP A 476 7.17 6.58 -20.43
CA ASP A 476 7.97 7.79 -20.58
C ASP A 476 7.99 8.59 -19.27
N HIS A 477 9.18 8.68 -18.70
CA HIS A 477 9.48 9.40 -17.47
C HIS A 477 10.34 10.65 -17.71
N SER A 478 10.48 11.08 -18.96
CA SER A 478 11.20 12.29 -19.35
C SER A 478 10.45 13.56 -18.95
N ALA A 479 11.18 14.68 -18.88
CA ALA A 479 10.61 15.99 -18.59
C ALA A 479 9.76 16.53 -19.76
N ASP A 480 10.05 16.09 -20.98
CA ASP A 480 9.52 16.65 -22.25
C ASP A 480 8.32 15.87 -22.82
N PHE A 481 7.59 15.15 -21.96
CA PHE A 481 6.41 14.40 -22.38
C PHE A 481 5.30 15.34 -22.85
N ASN A 482 4.83 15.14 -24.08
CA ASN A 482 3.72 15.89 -24.64
C ASN A 482 2.38 15.27 -24.22
N TYR A 483 1.61 15.99 -23.41
CA TYR A 483 0.26 15.57 -23.06
C TYR A 483 -0.71 15.84 -24.21
N PRO A 484 -1.72 14.98 -24.43
CA PRO A 484 -2.85 15.30 -25.30
C PRO A 484 -3.59 16.55 -24.81
N ASP A 485 -4.19 17.33 -25.71
CA ASP A 485 -4.82 18.63 -25.41
C ASP A 485 -5.85 18.56 -24.27
N ARG A 486 -6.65 17.48 -24.20
CA ARG A 486 -7.63 17.24 -23.12
C ARG A 486 -7.01 17.15 -21.71
N TYR A 487 -5.68 17.14 -21.63
CA TYR A 487 -4.90 17.01 -20.41
C TYR A 487 -3.85 18.14 -20.26
N SER A 488 -4.04 19.26 -20.98
CA SER A 488 -3.22 20.45 -20.80
C SER A 488 -3.23 20.90 -19.33
N GLY A 489 -2.06 21.13 -18.74
CA GLY A 489 -1.92 21.57 -17.34
C GLY A 489 -1.54 20.48 -16.33
N MET A 490 -1.35 19.22 -16.78
CA MET A 490 -0.71 18.20 -15.93
C MET A 490 0.72 18.62 -15.57
N PRO A 491 1.17 18.44 -14.30
CA PRO A 491 2.53 18.75 -13.92
C PRO A 491 3.56 17.96 -14.76
N SER A 492 4.72 18.56 -14.99
CA SER A 492 5.88 17.82 -15.50
C SER A 492 6.54 17.03 -14.36
N ILE A 493 7.24 15.95 -14.70
CA ILE A 493 8.10 15.26 -13.74
C ILE A 493 9.32 16.15 -13.52
N ILE A 494 9.41 16.77 -12.32
CA ILE A 494 10.51 17.67 -11.97
C ILE A 494 11.51 16.91 -11.10
N GLY A 495 12.42 16.17 -11.75
CA GLY A 495 13.51 15.43 -11.13
C GLY A 495 13.57 13.96 -11.54
N PRO A 496 14.64 13.25 -11.17
CA PRO A 496 14.80 11.84 -11.53
C PRO A 496 13.76 10.97 -10.83
N ILE A 497 13.11 10.10 -11.60
CA ILE A 497 12.22 9.04 -11.13
C ILE A 497 12.68 7.72 -11.73
N ASN A 498 12.39 6.60 -11.05
CA ASN A 498 12.75 5.30 -11.61
C ASN A 498 11.96 5.04 -12.91
N PRO A 499 12.56 4.31 -13.86
CA PRO A 499 11.82 3.74 -14.97
C PRO A 499 10.67 2.88 -14.47
N ALA A 500 9.55 2.93 -15.19
CA ALA A 500 8.39 2.11 -14.94
C ALA A 500 7.96 1.40 -16.22
N ASN A 501 7.29 0.28 -16.04
CA ASN A 501 6.61 -0.43 -17.12
C ASN A 501 5.19 -0.79 -16.72
N VAL A 502 4.40 -1.23 -17.69
CA VAL A 502 3.13 -1.90 -17.45
C VAL A 502 3.12 -3.23 -18.21
N ARG A 503 2.53 -4.25 -17.60
CA ARG A 503 2.14 -5.49 -18.26
C ARG A 503 0.65 -5.71 -18.11
N VAL A 504 0.07 -6.36 -19.12
CA VAL A 504 -1.36 -6.59 -19.21
C VAL A 504 -1.65 -8.08 -19.32
N TRP A 505 -2.63 -8.56 -18.57
CA TRP A 505 -3.18 -9.91 -18.68
C TRP A 505 -4.66 -9.84 -19.01
N ASN A 506 -5.13 -10.87 -19.70
CA ASN A 506 -6.55 -11.20 -19.81
C ASN A 506 -6.78 -12.45 -18.97
N ILE A 507 -7.70 -12.39 -18.01
CA ILE A 507 -8.13 -13.57 -17.25
C ILE A 507 -9.65 -13.78 -17.34
N PRO A 508 -10.10 -14.99 -17.68
CA PRO A 508 -11.52 -15.35 -17.62
C PRO A 508 -11.90 -15.77 -16.19
N VAL A 509 -12.82 -15.05 -15.56
CA VAL A 509 -13.25 -15.35 -14.18
C VAL A 509 -14.62 -16.01 -14.19
N ASP A 510 -14.76 -17.19 -13.59
CA ASP A 510 -16.04 -17.86 -13.43
C ASP A 510 -16.91 -17.10 -12.41
N VAL A 511 -18.07 -16.62 -12.87
CA VAL A 511 -19.00 -15.80 -12.08
C VAL A 511 -20.33 -16.50 -11.81
N ARG A 512 -20.45 -17.80 -12.07
CA ARG A 512 -21.74 -18.54 -12.00
C ARG A 512 -22.35 -18.70 -10.63
N ASP A 513 -21.58 -18.56 -9.57
CA ASP A 513 -22.11 -18.51 -8.21
C ASP A 513 -23.04 -17.29 -8.03
N THR A 514 -22.80 -16.22 -8.78
CA THR A 514 -23.52 -14.94 -8.68
C THR A 514 -24.39 -14.64 -9.91
N LEU A 515 -23.85 -14.78 -11.12
CA LEU A 515 -24.52 -14.52 -12.39
C LEU A 515 -24.88 -15.84 -13.06
N LYS A 516 -26.16 -16.18 -13.13
CA LYS A 516 -26.69 -17.47 -13.59
C LYS A 516 -26.89 -17.52 -15.10
N THR A 517 -27.00 -16.37 -15.77
CA THR A 517 -27.29 -16.32 -17.22
C THR A 517 -26.31 -15.40 -17.97
N PRO A 518 -26.03 -15.67 -19.26
CA PRO A 518 -25.30 -14.75 -20.13
C PRO A 518 -25.95 -13.36 -20.20
N GLU A 519 -27.27 -13.28 -20.09
CA GLU A 519 -28.03 -12.03 -20.10
C GLU A 519 -27.74 -11.17 -18.87
N GLU A 520 -27.63 -11.77 -17.68
CA GLU A 520 -27.22 -11.08 -16.46
C GLU A 520 -25.80 -10.54 -16.58
N LEU A 521 -24.86 -11.34 -17.11
CA LEU A 521 -23.51 -10.87 -17.40
C LEU A 521 -23.53 -9.69 -18.39
N ARG A 522 -24.30 -9.79 -19.48
CA ARG A 522 -24.43 -8.69 -20.44
C ARG A 522 -24.96 -7.42 -19.78
N ARG A 523 -25.91 -7.49 -18.84
CA ARG A 523 -26.38 -6.29 -18.11
C ARG A 523 -25.30 -5.66 -17.25
N VAL A 524 -24.49 -6.47 -16.58
CA VAL A 524 -23.35 -5.98 -15.77
C VAL A 524 -22.28 -5.34 -16.65
N VAL A 525 -22.05 -5.88 -17.85
CA VAL A 525 -21.01 -5.40 -18.77
C VAL A 525 -21.47 -4.22 -19.61
N SER A 526 -22.73 -4.23 -20.07
CA SER A 526 -23.28 -3.25 -21.01
C SER A 526 -24.20 -2.25 -20.34
N GLU A 527 -23.61 -1.16 -19.87
CA GLU A 527 -24.28 0.13 -19.88
C GLU A 527 -23.57 0.95 -20.95
N LYS A 528 -24.11 0.92 -22.18
CA LYS A 528 -23.61 1.81 -23.22
C LYS A 528 -23.91 3.22 -22.73
N CYS A 529 -22.86 4.00 -22.51
CA CYS A 529 -23.04 5.44 -22.37
C CYS A 529 -23.83 5.94 -23.59
N ALA A 530 -24.93 6.64 -23.32
CA ALA A 530 -25.56 7.44 -24.35
C ALA A 530 -24.47 8.37 -24.91
N SER A 531 -24.30 8.37 -26.22
CA SER A 531 -23.46 9.36 -26.89
C SER A 531 -23.97 10.74 -26.50
N VAL A 532 -23.20 11.46 -25.68
CA VAL A 532 -23.44 12.88 -25.37
C VAL A 532 -22.85 13.71 -26.49
#